data_AF-W0RF88-F1
#
_entry.id   AF-W0RF88-F1
#
_cell.length_a   1.000
_cell.length_b   1.000
_cell.length_c   1.000
_cell.angle_alpha   90.00
_cell.angle_beta   90.00
_cell.angle_gamma   90.00
#
_symmetry.space_group_name_H-M   'P 1'
#
loop_
_entity.id
_entity.type
_entity.pdbx_description
1 polymer ?
#
loop_
_entity_poly.entity_id
_entity_poly.type
_entity_poly.pdbx_seq_one_letter_code
_entity_poly.pdbx_strand_id
1 'polypeptide(L)'
;MRRASHLALVALAALTGRAAAAQSLPLAVGAGVDTVARASHDVFARWRNYLRDHADTARANAYWTADERARWPAPDLATPWVAPAGSAWPDRLAATIVDLGPEVPGDTTTYVVRTLFTRDAVPVALVRVYAVRDGARWALANALPRLTRDWTRVDVGQVTFVHPSSHRYDSAAARRAARFVDSAAAATGARPTRHVEVYFAPSPREMARVLGAELAVLTNTGRVYPENALVVAGSPTASEWNPHDLAHVVLGAVAGPTGRWWSEGAATWLGGRSGKDFARLVRELDADLARNPARTLDSLVAPHAWRDSASATGAAVLVRLAFERGGLDAVRALVATPADSPADVRRAAAQVLGVRPDDVELLWRRAVRRLTSSA
;
A
#
# COMPACT_ATOMS: atom_id res chain seq x y z
N MET A 1 -3.55 66.42 -10.19
CA MET A 1 -3.75 65.89 -11.56
C MET A 1 -2.95 64.60 -11.73
N ARG A 2 -3.52 63.62 -12.43
CA ARG A 2 -3.01 62.28 -12.81
C ARG A 2 -3.01 61.20 -11.71
N ARG A 3 -4.17 60.55 -11.61
CA ARG A 3 -4.33 59.16 -11.12
C ARG A 3 -3.79 58.21 -12.19
N ALA A 4 -2.94 57.26 -11.81
CA ALA A 4 -2.58 56.11 -12.65
C ALA A 4 -3.29 54.88 -12.08
N SER A 5 -4.30 54.41 -12.79
CA SER A 5 -5.05 53.19 -12.50
C SER A 5 -4.29 52.00 -13.10
N HIS A 6 -3.73 51.13 -12.27
CA HIS A 6 -3.28 49.82 -12.72
C HIS A 6 -4.44 48.83 -12.60
N LEU A 7 -5.03 48.48 -13.76
CA LEU A 7 -5.89 47.31 -13.89
C LEU A 7 -5.01 46.05 -13.74
N ALA A 8 -5.23 45.28 -12.68
CA ALA A 8 -4.73 43.92 -12.58
C ALA A 8 -5.69 42.99 -13.33
N LEU A 9 -5.23 42.44 -14.45
CA LEU A 9 -5.93 41.40 -15.21
C LEU A 9 -5.74 40.07 -14.46
N VAL A 10 -6.77 39.62 -13.72
CA VAL A 10 -6.79 38.28 -13.14
C VAL A 10 -7.15 37.29 -14.25
N ALA A 11 -6.14 36.58 -14.77
CA ALA A 11 -6.35 35.46 -15.66
C ALA A 11 -6.87 34.27 -14.84
N LEU A 12 -8.19 34.03 -14.91
CA LEU A 12 -8.82 32.83 -14.39
C LEU A 12 -8.42 31.65 -15.30
N ALA A 13 -7.33 30.96 -14.97
CA ALA A 13 -7.00 29.69 -15.60
C ALA A 13 -8.05 28.66 -15.16
N ALA A 14 -9.02 28.39 -16.04
CA ALA A 14 -9.93 27.28 -15.90
C ALA A 14 -9.11 25.99 -15.90
N LEU A 15 -8.92 25.40 -14.71
CA LEU A 15 -8.47 24.02 -14.54
C LEU A 15 -9.55 23.10 -15.12
N THR A 16 -9.52 22.89 -16.44
CA THR A 16 -10.25 21.79 -17.05
C THR A 16 -9.50 20.51 -16.69
N GLY A 17 -9.77 19.99 -15.49
CA GLY A 17 -9.50 18.59 -15.19
C GLY A 17 -10.27 17.76 -16.20
N ARG A 18 -9.58 17.17 -17.18
CA ARG A 18 -10.14 16.07 -17.96
C ARG A 18 -10.43 14.96 -16.95
N ALA A 19 -11.70 14.83 -16.55
CA ALA A 19 -12.17 13.60 -15.96
C ALA A 19 -11.91 12.50 -16.98
N ALA A 20 -10.91 11.65 -16.73
CA ALA A 20 -10.72 10.45 -17.51
C ALA A 20 -12.06 9.70 -17.50
N ALA A 21 -12.63 9.44 -18.67
CA ALA A 21 -13.84 8.64 -18.76
C ALA A 21 -13.55 7.31 -18.07
N ALA A 22 -14.26 7.04 -16.95
CA ALA A 22 -14.07 5.83 -16.18
C ALA A 22 -14.32 4.65 -17.11
N GLN A 23 -13.28 3.87 -17.40
CA GLN A 23 -13.39 2.67 -18.20
C GLN A 23 -14.35 1.73 -17.47
N SER A 24 -15.46 1.36 -18.13
CA SER A 24 -16.47 0.51 -17.51
C SER A 24 -15.94 -0.91 -17.37
N LEU A 25 -15.76 -1.40 -16.15
CA LEU A 25 -15.44 -2.80 -15.87
C LEU A 25 -16.59 -3.69 -16.38
N PRO A 26 -16.35 -4.58 -17.37
CA PRO A 26 -17.34 -5.57 -17.77
C PRO A 26 -17.67 -6.47 -16.58
N LEU A 27 -18.95 -6.54 -16.21
CA LEU A 27 -19.46 -7.37 -15.11
C LEU A 27 -20.44 -8.40 -15.63
N ALA A 28 -20.13 -9.67 -15.43
CA ALA A 28 -21.01 -10.80 -15.71
C ALA A 28 -21.51 -11.45 -14.41
N VAL A 29 -22.58 -12.23 -14.52
CA VAL A 29 -23.12 -13.08 -13.46
C VAL A 29 -22.97 -14.53 -13.91
N GLY A 30 -22.34 -15.36 -13.08
CA GLY A 30 -22.10 -16.77 -13.35
C GLY A 30 -23.39 -17.59 -13.38
N ALA A 31 -23.35 -18.71 -14.09
CA ALA A 31 -24.46 -19.66 -14.10
C ALA A 31 -24.76 -20.16 -12.68
N GLY A 32 -26.03 -20.12 -12.27
CA GLY A 32 -26.49 -20.56 -10.95
C GLY A 32 -26.43 -19.50 -9.85
N VAL A 33 -25.95 -18.29 -10.14
CA VAL A 33 -25.98 -17.18 -9.18
C VAL A 33 -27.36 -16.50 -9.23
N ASP A 34 -28.12 -16.60 -8.14
CA ASP A 34 -29.40 -15.91 -8.01
C ASP A 34 -29.20 -14.43 -7.70
N THR A 35 -29.55 -13.58 -8.66
CA THR A 35 -29.57 -12.11 -8.52
C THR A 35 -30.98 -11.54 -8.62
N VAL A 36 -32.01 -12.40 -8.63
CA VAL A 36 -33.41 -12.03 -8.83
C VAL A 36 -34.16 -12.00 -7.50
N ALA A 37 -33.88 -12.94 -6.57
CA ALA A 37 -34.45 -12.88 -5.24
C ALA A 37 -34.11 -11.56 -4.55
N ARG A 38 -35.10 -10.90 -3.92
CA ARG A 38 -35.01 -9.50 -3.47
C ARG A 38 -33.73 -9.18 -2.68
N ALA A 39 -33.37 -10.02 -1.71
CA ALA A 39 -32.17 -9.79 -0.91
C ALA A 39 -30.89 -9.89 -1.76
N SER A 40 -30.76 -10.95 -2.58
CA SER A 40 -29.64 -11.12 -3.49
C SER A 40 -29.57 -10.03 -4.55
N HIS A 41 -30.71 -9.59 -5.09
CA HIS A 41 -30.81 -8.47 -6.02
C HIS A 41 -30.22 -7.18 -5.42
N ASP A 42 -30.61 -6.85 -4.18
CA ASP A 42 -30.15 -5.62 -3.53
C ASP A 42 -28.65 -5.68 -3.19
N VAL A 43 -28.15 -6.85 -2.77
CA VAL A 43 -26.72 -7.09 -2.54
C VAL A 43 -25.93 -6.99 -3.85
N PHE A 44 -26.42 -7.63 -4.91
CA PHE A 44 -25.83 -7.56 -6.25
C PHE A 44 -25.74 -6.11 -6.74
N ALA A 45 -26.84 -5.36 -6.65
CA ALA A 45 -26.90 -3.96 -7.05
C ALA A 45 -25.89 -3.12 -6.24
N ARG A 46 -25.76 -3.36 -4.94
CA ARG A 46 -24.79 -2.68 -4.07
C ARG A 46 -23.35 -2.94 -4.53
N TRP A 47 -22.99 -4.20 -4.76
CA TRP A 47 -21.64 -4.58 -5.19
C TRP A 47 -21.31 -4.07 -6.60
N ARG A 48 -22.24 -4.19 -7.55
CA ARG A 48 -22.08 -3.64 -8.91
C ARG A 48 -21.82 -2.13 -8.90
N ASN A 49 -22.60 -1.40 -8.10
CA ASN A 49 -22.43 0.05 -8.00
C ASN A 49 -21.08 0.42 -7.37
N TYR A 50 -20.63 -0.33 -6.37
CA TYR A 50 -19.29 -0.18 -5.81
C TYR A 50 -18.19 -0.37 -6.87
N LEU A 51 -18.24 -1.47 -7.64
CA LEU A 51 -17.24 -1.76 -8.68
C LEU A 51 -17.17 -0.67 -9.76
N ARG A 52 -18.31 -0.07 -10.11
CA ARG A 52 -18.37 1.06 -11.04
C ARG A 52 -17.74 2.32 -10.45
N ASP A 53 -18.00 2.59 -9.17
CA ASP A 53 -17.59 3.82 -8.50
C ASP A 53 -16.20 3.69 -7.83
N HIS A 54 -15.51 2.55 -7.97
CA HIS A 54 -14.26 2.21 -7.26
C HIS A 54 -13.16 3.28 -7.35
N ALA A 55 -12.99 3.91 -8.51
CA ALA A 55 -11.97 4.95 -8.72
C ALA A 55 -12.31 6.28 -8.02
N ASP A 56 -13.58 6.52 -7.70
CA ASP A 56 -14.02 7.66 -6.89
C ASP A 56 -14.01 7.22 -5.42
N THR A 57 -12.88 7.41 -4.75
CA THR A 57 -12.65 6.95 -3.37
C THR A 57 -13.71 7.47 -2.39
N ALA A 58 -14.23 8.68 -2.58
CA ALA A 58 -15.30 9.23 -1.74
C ALA A 58 -16.62 8.46 -1.92
N ARG A 59 -17.02 8.19 -3.17
CA ARG A 59 -18.22 7.37 -3.46
C ARG A 59 -18.01 5.91 -3.07
N ALA A 60 -16.85 5.35 -3.40
CA ALA A 60 -16.45 3.98 -3.07
C ALA A 60 -16.57 3.73 -1.56
N ASN A 61 -16.13 4.67 -0.72
CA ASN A 61 -16.20 4.54 0.74
C ASN A 61 -17.65 4.49 1.25
N ALA A 62 -18.60 5.20 0.62
CA ALA A 62 -20.00 5.20 1.03
C ALA A 62 -20.70 3.84 0.86
N TYR A 63 -20.07 2.87 0.18
CA TYR A 63 -20.58 1.51 0.05
C TYR A 63 -20.35 0.66 1.29
N TRP A 64 -19.32 0.95 2.08
CA TRP A 64 -18.88 0.17 3.24
C TRP A 64 -19.70 0.47 4.49
N THR A 65 -19.62 -0.35 5.55
CA THR A 65 -20.30 -0.07 6.82
C THR A 65 -19.69 1.15 7.53
N ALA A 66 -20.43 1.73 8.48
CA ALA A 66 -19.91 2.81 9.32
C ALA A 66 -18.65 2.39 10.09
N ASP A 67 -18.63 1.17 10.65
CA ASP A 67 -17.49 0.63 11.40
C ASP A 67 -16.24 0.50 10.52
N GLU A 68 -16.39 0.00 9.29
CA GLU A 68 -15.29 -0.15 8.34
C GLU A 68 -14.69 1.21 7.97
N ARG A 69 -15.54 2.22 7.70
CA ARG A 69 -15.07 3.60 7.43
C ARG A 69 -14.45 4.28 8.65
N ALA A 70 -14.98 4.00 9.84
CA ALA A 70 -14.43 4.52 11.08
C ALA A 70 -13.05 3.94 11.34
N ARG A 71 -12.86 2.64 11.06
CA ARG A 71 -11.61 1.91 11.28
C ARG A 71 -10.55 2.16 10.20
N TRP A 72 -10.95 2.26 8.93
CA TRP A 72 -10.05 2.35 7.79
C TRP A 72 -10.45 3.48 6.82
N PRO A 73 -9.55 4.46 6.54
CA PRO A 73 -9.77 5.48 5.51
C PRO A 73 -10.00 4.88 4.12
N ALA A 74 -9.33 3.76 3.82
CA ALA A 74 -9.52 2.97 2.61
C ALA A 74 -10.05 1.58 3.02
N PRO A 75 -11.37 1.42 3.21
CA PRO A 75 -11.95 0.21 3.76
C PRO A 75 -11.81 -1.01 2.83
N ASP A 76 -11.61 -0.87 1.53
CA ASP A 76 -11.44 -2.05 0.67
C ASP A 76 -10.06 -2.70 0.80
N LEU A 77 -10.00 -3.80 1.53
CA LEU A 77 -8.78 -4.60 1.70
C LEU A 77 -8.59 -5.68 0.61
N ALA A 78 -9.60 -5.94 -0.22
CA ALA A 78 -9.61 -7.05 -1.18
C ALA A 78 -9.26 -6.60 -2.62
N THR A 79 -9.82 -5.50 -3.12
CA THR A 79 -9.51 -5.04 -4.50
C THR A 79 -8.05 -4.68 -4.75
N PRO A 80 -7.22 -4.33 -3.74
CA PRO A 80 -5.79 -4.20 -3.93
C PRO A 80 -5.12 -5.44 -4.55
N TRP A 81 -5.72 -6.64 -4.44
CA TRP A 81 -5.24 -7.86 -5.13
C TRP A 81 -5.42 -7.83 -6.66
N VAL A 82 -6.25 -6.93 -7.18
CA VAL A 82 -6.62 -6.81 -8.60
C VAL A 82 -6.02 -5.56 -9.23
N ALA A 83 -6.13 -4.42 -8.53
CA ALA A 83 -5.68 -3.11 -8.98
C ALA A 83 -5.13 -2.31 -7.80
N PRO A 84 -4.19 -1.35 -8.00
CA PRO A 84 -3.79 -0.44 -6.93
C PRO A 84 -4.99 0.29 -6.31
N ALA A 85 -4.95 0.54 -5.00
CA ALA A 85 -6.02 1.24 -4.30
C ALA A 85 -6.25 2.64 -4.91
N GLY A 86 -7.52 2.98 -5.16
CA GLY A 86 -7.92 4.27 -5.71
C GLY A 86 -7.52 4.51 -7.17
N SER A 87 -7.03 3.50 -7.90
CA SER A 87 -6.77 3.62 -9.33
C SER A 87 -7.99 3.24 -10.16
N ALA A 88 -8.01 3.66 -11.42
CA ALA A 88 -8.89 3.06 -12.41
C ALA A 88 -8.60 1.55 -12.53
N TRP A 89 -9.59 0.81 -13.01
CA TRP A 89 -9.39 -0.60 -13.37
C TRP A 89 -8.35 -0.72 -14.49
N PRO A 90 -7.42 -1.69 -14.42
CA PRO A 90 -6.51 -1.99 -15.51
C PRO A 90 -7.26 -2.32 -16.80
N ASP A 91 -6.64 -1.98 -17.94
CA ASP A 91 -7.15 -2.36 -19.25
C ASP A 91 -7.40 -3.87 -19.34
N ARG A 92 -8.47 -4.25 -20.06
CA ARG A 92 -8.87 -5.64 -20.34
C ARG A 92 -9.17 -6.48 -19.10
N LEU A 93 -9.39 -5.84 -17.96
CA LEU A 93 -9.94 -6.49 -16.77
C LEU A 93 -11.44 -6.75 -16.97
N ALA A 94 -11.92 -7.91 -16.54
CA ALA A 94 -13.33 -8.24 -16.44
C ALA A 94 -13.64 -8.87 -15.07
N ALA A 95 -14.89 -8.77 -14.64
CA ALA A 95 -15.37 -9.35 -13.39
C ALA A 95 -16.57 -10.28 -13.65
N THR A 96 -16.60 -11.42 -12.97
CA THR A 96 -17.72 -12.35 -12.97
C THR A 96 -18.09 -12.65 -11.53
N ILE A 97 -19.34 -12.40 -11.13
CA ILE A 97 -19.84 -12.89 -9.84
C ILE A 97 -20.07 -14.39 -9.98
N VAL A 98 -19.30 -15.18 -9.26
CA VAL A 98 -19.34 -16.65 -9.34
C VAL A 98 -20.16 -17.26 -8.22
N ASP A 99 -20.40 -16.51 -7.15
CA ASP A 99 -21.24 -16.93 -6.04
C ASP A 99 -21.82 -15.71 -5.30
N LEU A 100 -23.09 -15.82 -4.90
CA LEU A 100 -23.83 -14.83 -4.13
C LEU A 100 -24.88 -15.56 -3.29
N GLY A 101 -24.77 -15.46 -1.98
CA GLY A 101 -25.71 -16.11 -1.08
C GLY A 101 -25.50 -15.69 0.37
N PRO A 102 -26.37 -16.16 1.29
CA PRO A 102 -26.21 -15.88 2.71
C PRO A 102 -24.92 -16.52 3.24
N GLU A 103 -24.26 -15.89 4.22
CA GLU A 103 -23.02 -16.42 4.81
C GLU A 103 -23.26 -17.79 5.46
N VAL A 104 -24.38 -17.91 6.15
CA VAL A 104 -24.86 -19.15 6.77
C VAL A 104 -26.23 -19.47 6.17
N PRO A 105 -26.55 -20.73 5.85
CA PRO A 105 -27.88 -21.09 5.37
C PRO A 105 -28.99 -20.55 6.27
N GLY A 106 -29.94 -19.81 5.68
CA GLY A 106 -31.05 -19.18 6.41
C GLY A 106 -30.74 -17.80 7.01
N ASP A 107 -29.49 -17.34 6.98
CA ASP A 107 -29.17 -15.96 7.35
C ASP A 107 -29.77 -14.98 6.34
N THR A 108 -30.39 -13.91 6.85
CA THR A 108 -30.99 -12.84 6.06
C THR A 108 -30.30 -11.49 6.28
N THR A 109 -29.26 -11.48 7.12
CA THR A 109 -28.55 -10.29 7.58
C THR A 109 -27.15 -10.18 7.01
N THR A 110 -26.54 -11.29 6.60
CA THR A 110 -25.20 -11.29 6.00
C THR A 110 -25.17 -12.15 4.75
N TYR A 111 -24.68 -11.56 3.67
CA TYR A 111 -24.43 -12.22 2.39
C TYR A 111 -22.95 -12.17 2.05
N VAL A 112 -22.51 -13.14 1.25
CA VAL A 112 -21.17 -13.23 0.71
C VAL A 112 -21.26 -13.08 -0.79
N VAL A 113 -20.43 -12.21 -1.35
CA VAL A 113 -20.26 -12.04 -2.80
C VAL A 113 -18.87 -12.51 -3.17
N ARG A 114 -18.76 -13.49 -4.06
CA ARG A 114 -17.47 -13.92 -4.63
C ARG A 114 -17.38 -13.50 -6.08
N THR A 115 -16.34 -12.74 -6.39
CA THR A 115 -16.12 -12.17 -7.73
C THR A 115 -14.78 -12.64 -8.28
N LEU A 116 -14.82 -13.36 -9.39
CA LEU A 116 -13.64 -13.71 -10.17
C LEU A 116 -13.28 -12.54 -11.07
N PHE A 117 -12.06 -12.05 -10.91
CA PHE A 117 -11.45 -11.09 -11.81
C PHE A 117 -10.54 -11.81 -12.80
N THR A 118 -10.65 -11.44 -14.08
CA THR A 118 -9.81 -11.96 -15.16
C THR A 118 -9.18 -10.82 -15.94
N ARG A 119 -7.98 -11.04 -16.48
CA ARG A 119 -7.34 -10.14 -17.45
C ARG A 119 -6.96 -10.95 -18.67
N ASP A 120 -7.44 -10.53 -19.86
CA ASP A 120 -7.27 -11.31 -21.09
C ASP A 120 -7.73 -12.78 -20.91
N ALA A 121 -8.87 -12.97 -20.22
CA ALA A 121 -9.42 -14.28 -19.82
C ALA A 121 -8.58 -15.12 -18.83
N VAL A 122 -7.45 -14.62 -18.34
CA VAL A 122 -6.63 -15.28 -17.31
C VAL A 122 -7.10 -14.85 -15.91
N PRO A 123 -7.43 -15.77 -15.00
CA PRO A 123 -7.73 -15.45 -13.61
C PRO A 123 -6.61 -14.65 -12.92
N VAL A 124 -6.96 -13.51 -12.32
CA VAL A 124 -6.02 -12.70 -11.53
C VAL A 124 -6.31 -12.78 -10.04
N ALA A 125 -7.59 -12.76 -9.66
CA ALA A 125 -8.01 -12.94 -8.27
C ALA A 125 -9.46 -13.43 -8.19
N LEU A 126 -9.77 -14.21 -7.15
CA LEU A 126 -11.12 -14.46 -6.69
C LEU A 126 -11.26 -13.74 -5.36
N VAL A 127 -12.04 -12.66 -5.33
CA VAL A 127 -12.25 -11.88 -4.12
C VAL A 127 -13.58 -12.21 -3.48
N ARG A 128 -13.61 -12.15 -2.16
CA ARG A 128 -14.78 -12.30 -1.29
C ARG A 128 -15.01 -10.98 -0.57
N VAL A 129 -16.22 -10.45 -0.68
CA VAL A 129 -16.71 -9.30 0.09
C VAL A 129 -18.00 -9.71 0.79
N TYR A 130 -18.20 -9.20 2.01
CA TYR A 130 -19.43 -9.39 2.75
C TYR A 130 -20.38 -8.22 2.51
N ALA A 131 -21.67 -8.49 2.41
CA ALA A 131 -22.72 -7.49 2.48
C ALA A 131 -23.53 -7.75 3.75
N VAL A 132 -23.56 -6.77 4.64
CA VAL A 132 -24.32 -6.84 5.89
C VAL A 132 -25.49 -5.87 5.89
N ARG A 133 -26.54 -6.24 6.61
CA ARG A 133 -27.70 -5.39 6.82
C ARG A 133 -27.32 -4.19 7.68
N ASP A 134 -27.56 -3.00 7.15
CA ASP A 134 -27.40 -1.71 7.84
C ASP A 134 -28.75 -0.96 7.75
N GLY A 135 -29.61 -1.26 8.71
CA GLY A 135 -31.02 -0.88 8.71
C GLY A 135 -31.77 -1.37 7.46
N ALA A 136 -32.29 -0.44 6.67
CA ALA A 136 -33.03 -0.75 5.45
C ALA A 136 -32.13 -1.05 4.23
N ARG A 137 -30.82 -0.86 4.35
CA ARG A 137 -29.86 -0.96 3.24
C ARG A 137 -28.86 -2.09 3.48
N TRP A 138 -28.13 -2.45 2.42
CA TRP A 138 -26.95 -3.30 2.50
C TRP A 138 -25.69 -2.45 2.49
N ALA A 139 -24.71 -2.81 3.30
CA ALA A 139 -23.40 -2.18 3.35
C ALA A 139 -22.29 -3.24 3.21
N LEU A 140 -21.20 -2.88 2.52
CA LEU A 140 -20.06 -3.76 2.30
C LEU A 140 -19.19 -3.84 3.55
N ALA A 141 -18.61 -5.02 3.78
CA ALA A 141 -17.74 -5.25 4.93
C ALA A 141 -16.63 -6.25 4.60
N ASN A 142 -15.52 -6.14 5.31
CA ASN A 142 -14.31 -6.90 5.04
C ASN A 142 -14.36 -8.31 5.62
N ALA A 143 -13.59 -9.20 5.00
CA ALA A 143 -13.35 -10.53 5.55
C ALA A 143 -12.49 -10.47 6.82
N LEU A 144 -11.56 -9.51 6.93
CA LEU A 144 -10.53 -9.50 7.97
C LEU A 144 -11.12 -9.55 9.39
N PRO A 145 -12.02 -8.64 9.83
CA PRO A 145 -12.54 -8.69 11.20
C PRO A 145 -13.35 -9.96 11.49
N ARG A 146 -13.99 -10.54 10.48
CA ARG A 146 -14.84 -11.73 10.60
C ARG A 146 -14.01 -13.00 10.76
N LEU A 147 -13.04 -13.18 9.87
CA LEU A 147 -12.22 -14.38 9.81
C LEU A 147 -11.15 -14.43 10.91
N THR A 148 -10.83 -13.30 11.54
CA THR A 148 -9.87 -13.21 12.64
C THR A 148 -10.53 -12.88 13.98
N ARG A 149 -11.85 -13.03 14.12
CA ARG A 149 -12.57 -12.66 15.36
C ARG A 149 -12.06 -13.42 16.59
N ASP A 150 -11.65 -14.67 16.37
CA ASP A 150 -11.19 -15.60 17.41
C ASP A 150 -9.65 -15.58 17.55
N TRP A 151 -8.97 -14.63 16.91
CA TRP A 151 -7.52 -14.47 17.01
C TRP A 151 -7.15 -13.67 18.25
N THR A 152 -6.02 -14.02 18.85
CA THR A 152 -5.46 -13.29 20.00
C THR A 152 -5.08 -11.88 19.59
N ARG A 153 -5.37 -10.90 20.45
CA ARG A 153 -4.98 -9.50 20.28
C ARG A 153 -4.11 -9.09 21.46
N VAL A 154 -2.97 -8.47 21.19
CA VAL A 154 -2.03 -7.99 22.21
C VAL A 154 -1.64 -6.55 21.89
N ASP A 155 -2.00 -5.63 22.78
CA ASP A 155 -1.64 -4.21 22.64
C ASP A 155 -0.29 -3.93 23.31
N VAL A 156 0.61 -3.27 22.56
CA VAL A 156 1.91 -2.83 23.07
C VAL A 156 2.17 -1.42 22.55
N GLY A 157 2.01 -0.42 23.42
CA GLY A 157 2.16 0.98 23.02
C GLY A 157 1.12 1.35 21.95
N GLN A 158 1.58 1.83 20.79
CA GLN A 158 0.73 2.24 19.66
C GLN A 158 0.46 1.12 18.64
N VAL A 159 0.79 -0.13 18.98
CA VAL A 159 0.68 -1.28 18.06
C VAL A 159 -0.15 -2.40 18.70
N THR A 160 -1.19 -2.84 18.00
CA THR A 160 -1.95 -4.06 18.29
C THR A 160 -1.40 -5.18 17.41
N PHE A 161 -0.94 -6.26 18.04
CA PHE A 161 -0.56 -7.49 17.35
C PHE A 161 -1.73 -8.48 17.38
N VAL A 162 -2.17 -8.95 16.21
CA VAL A 162 -3.31 -9.87 16.06
C VAL A 162 -2.84 -11.16 15.41
N HIS A 163 -3.04 -12.30 16.05
CA HIS A 163 -2.50 -13.57 15.56
C HIS A 163 -3.34 -14.77 15.98
N PRO A 164 -3.36 -15.87 15.20
CA PRO A 164 -4.00 -17.11 15.61
C PRO A 164 -3.24 -17.73 16.78
N SER A 165 -3.89 -18.70 17.44
CA SER A 165 -3.29 -19.44 18.57
C SER A 165 -2.03 -20.23 18.19
N SER A 166 -1.83 -20.54 16.91
CA SER A 166 -0.65 -21.24 16.40
C SER A 166 0.59 -20.33 16.22
N HIS A 167 0.42 -19.01 16.28
CA HIS A 167 1.54 -18.07 16.15
C HIS A 167 2.35 -17.98 17.44
N ARG A 168 3.67 -18.08 17.32
CA ARG A 168 4.58 -17.96 18.47
C ARG A 168 4.91 -16.49 18.71
N TYR A 169 4.09 -15.86 19.56
CA TYR A 169 4.28 -14.45 19.92
C TYR A 169 5.60 -14.19 20.67
N ASP A 170 6.40 -13.23 20.19
CA ASP A 170 7.60 -12.73 20.87
C ASP A 170 7.33 -11.34 21.49
N SER A 171 7.08 -11.32 22.80
CA SER A 171 6.81 -10.09 23.54
C SER A 171 7.98 -9.09 23.53
N ALA A 172 9.23 -9.56 23.44
CA ALA A 172 10.39 -8.68 23.38
C ALA A 172 10.48 -8.02 22.01
N ALA A 173 10.24 -8.78 20.94
CA ALA A 173 10.16 -8.26 19.58
C ALA A 173 9.01 -7.24 19.44
N ALA A 174 7.84 -7.51 19.99
CA ALA A 174 6.70 -6.58 20.02
C ALA A 174 7.03 -5.26 20.71
N ARG A 175 7.68 -5.31 21.89
CA ARG A 175 8.13 -4.10 22.59
C ARG A 175 9.18 -3.33 21.79
N ARG A 176 10.09 -4.00 21.07
CA ARG A 176 11.04 -3.33 20.17
C ARG A 176 10.31 -2.63 19.02
N ALA A 177 9.34 -3.31 18.40
CA ALA A 177 8.55 -2.77 17.30
C ALA A 177 7.74 -1.54 17.71
N ALA A 178 7.07 -1.58 18.86
CA ALA A 178 6.35 -0.42 19.40
C ALA A 178 7.28 0.78 19.62
N ARG A 179 8.45 0.57 20.26
CA ARG A 179 9.46 1.63 20.42
C ARG A 179 9.99 2.16 19.09
N PHE A 180 10.14 1.29 18.09
CA PHE A 180 10.54 1.71 16.75
C PHE A 180 9.50 2.63 16.13
N VAL A 181 8.22 2.27 16.17
CA VAL A 181 7.12 3.13 15.67
C VAL A 181 7.15 4.49 16.35
N ASP A 182 7.26 4.53 17.68
CA ASP A 182 7.31 5.78 18.45
C ASP A 182 8.53 6.62 18.10
N SER A 183 9.71 6.00 18.01
CA SER A 183 10.98 6.69 17.70
C SER A 183 11.01 7.19 16.27
N ALA A 184 10.56 6.37 15.32
CA ALA A 184 10.43 6.73 13.92
C ALA A 184 9.46 7.89 13.74
N ALA A 185 8.31 7.84 14.41
CA ALA A 185 7.32 8.90 14.36
C ALA A 185 7.82 10.22 14.95
N ALA A 186 8.53 10.16 16.08
CA ALA A 186 9.18 11.32 16.68
C ALA A 186 10.27 11.90 15.76
N ALA A 187 11.13 11.04 15.21
CA ALA A 187 12.24 11.44 14.35
C ALA A 187 11.80 12.01 13.00
N THR A 188 10.62 11.61 12.51
CA THR A 188 10.07 12.04 11.22
C THR A 188 9.02 13.15 11.34
N GLY A 189 8.64 13.52 12.57
CA GLY A 189 7.45 14.33 12.82
C GLY A 189 6.16 13.72 12.26
N ALA A 190 6.20 12.46 11.83
CA ALA A 190 5.12 11.75 11.17
C ALA A 190 4.54 10.74 12.13
N ARG A 191 3.45 11.10 12.79
CA ARG A 191 2.74 10.15 13.65
C ARG A 191 1.72 9.40 12.81
N PRO A 192 1.63 8.06 12.93
CA PRO A 192 0.45 7.35 12.50
C PRO A 192 -0.76 8.05 13.11
N THR A 193 -1.72 8.45 12.28
CA THR A 193 -2.93 9.14 12.75
C THR A 193 -3.86 8.19 13.51
N ARG A 194 -3.53 6.90 13.54
CA ARG A 194 -4.32 5.79 14.08
C ARG A 194 -3.39 4.79 14.75
N HIS A 195 -3.97 3.95 15.60
CA HIS A 195 -3.30 2.80 16.18
C HIS A 195 -2.87 1.84 15.06
N VAL A 196 -1.64 1.32 15.12
CA VAL A 196 -1.12 0.41 14.10
C VAL A 196 -1.60 -1.01 14.40
N GLU A 197 -2.17 -1.70 13.43
CA GLU A 197 -2.56 -3.10 13.57
C GLU A 197 -1.62 -4.00 12.75
N VAL A 198 -1.09 -5.05 13.39
CA VAL A 198 -0.20 -6.02 12.74
C VAL A 198 -0.82 -7.41 12.87
N TYR A 199 -1.23 -7.97 11.75
CA TYR A 199 -1.83 -9.29 11.66
C TYR A 199 -0.81 -10.35 11.23
N PHE A 200 -0.79 -11.51 11.89
CA PHE A 200 0.05 -12.64 11.54
C PHE A 200 -0.81 -13.80 11.04
N ALA A 201 -0.85 -14.00 9.73
CA ALA A 201 -1.46 -15.17 9.14
C ALA A 201 -0.43 -16.31 9.00
N PRO A 202 -0.82 -17.58 9.24
CA PRO A 202 0.09 -18.74 9.17
C PRO A 202 0.75 -18.99 7.81
N SER A 203 0.20 -18.42 6.73
CA SER A 203 0.70 -18.62 5.36
C SER A 203 0.29 -17.48 4.44
N PRO A 204 0.92 -17.33 3.26
CA PRO A 204 0.50 -16.34 2.26
C PRO A 204 -0.94 -16.55 1.79
N ARG A 205 -1.38 -17.81 1.73
CA ARG A 205 -2.76 -18.17 1.37
C ARG A 205 -3.75 -17.72 2.44
N GLU A 206 -3.45 -17.95 3.71
CA GLU A 206 -4.32 -17.50 4.79
C GLU A 206 -4.33 -15.98 4.90
N MET A 207 -3.19 -15.32 4.68
CA MET A 207 -3.11 -13.85 4.57
C MET A 207 -4.06 -13.32 3.48
N ALA A 208 -3.99 -13.90 2.28
CA ALA A 208 -4.88 -13.54 1.18
C ALA A 208 -6.35 -13.76 1.57
N ARG A 209 -6.67 -14.93 2.15
CA ARG A 209 -8.02 -15.27 2.58
C ARG A 209 -8.59 -14.30 3.59
N VAL A 210 -7.86 -13.96 4.66
CA VAL A 210 -8.35 -13.01 5.67
C VAL A 210 -8.47 -11.59 5.12
N LEU A 211 -7.69 -11.24 4.09
CA LEU A 211 -7.83 -10.00 3.32
C LEU A 211 -8.91 -10.07 2.23
N GLY A 212 -9.68 -11.17 2.14
CA GLY A 212 -10.78 -11.30 1.18
C GLY A 212 -10.36 -11.77 -0.20
N ALA A 213 -9.19 -12.39 -0.38
CA ALA A 213 -8.79 -13.05 -1.63
C ALA A 213 -8.66 -14.57 -1.44
N GLU A 214 -9.52 -15.34 -2.12
CA GLU A 214 -9.52 -16.81 -2.09
C GLU A 214 -8.60 -17.42 -3.15
N LEU A 215 -8.44 -16.69 -4.26
CA LEU A 215 -7.42 -16.91 -5.27
C LEU A 215 -6.72 -15.57 -5.47
N ALA A 216 -5.40 -15.58 -5.48
CA ALA A 216 -4.60 -14.46 -5.94
C ALA A 216 -3.31 -15.04 -6.52
N VAL A 217 -2.71 -14.35 -7.48
CA VAL A 217 -1.33 -14.65 -7.90
C VAL A 217 -0.41 -14.22 -6.75
N LEU A 218 -0.14 -15.15 -5.82
CA LEU A 218 0.62 -14.90 -4.61
C LEU A 218 2.11 -14.77 -4.95
N THR A 219 2.65 -13.57 -4.77
CA THR A 219 4.10 -13.34 -4.84
C THR A 219 4.65 -12.67 -3.57
N ASN A 220 3.80 -12.44 -2.58
CA ASN A 220 4.13 -11.72 -1.36
C ASN A 220 3.85 -12.55 -0.10
N THR A 221 4.74 -12.41 0.88
CA THR A 221 4.60 -12.98 2.24
C THR A 221 4.15 -11.93 3.25
N GLY A 222 3.79 -10.72 2.78
CA GLY A 222 3.34 -9.61 3.60
C GLY A 222 2.62 -8.56 2.76
N ARG A 223 1.84 -7.72 3.42
CA ARG A 223 1.13 -6.61 2.81
C ARG A 223 0.97 -5.46 3.81
N VAL A 224 1.19 -4.24 3.33
CA VAL A 224 1.03 -3.02 4.13
C VAL A 224 -0.04 -2.14 3.48
N TYR A 225 -0.90 -1.57 4.31
CA TYR A 225 -1.87 -0.53 3.97
C TYR A 225 -1.55 0.69 4.81
N PRO A 226 -0.61 1.55 4.39
CA PRO A 226 -0.13 2.67 5.20
C PRO A 226 -1.25 3.61 5.65
N GLU A 227 -2.19 3.92 4.76
CA GLU A 227 -3.35 4.78 5.02
C GLU A 227 -4.29 4.21 6.10
N ASN A 228 -4.28 2.89 6.26
CA ASN A 228 -5.08 2.17 7.25
C ASN A 228 -4.29 1.86 8.52
N ALA A 229 -3.00 2.23 8.60
CA ALA A 229 -2.08 1.81 9.64
C ALA A 229 -2.09 0.29 9.87
N LEU A 230 -2.17 -0.49 8.78
CA LEU A 230 -2.36 -1.94 8.83
C LEU A 230 -1.20 -2.67 8.14
N VAL A 231 -0.62 -3.63 8.84
CA VAL A 231 0.34 -4.61 8.32
C VAL A 231 -0.27 -6.00 8.45
N VAL A 232 -0.18 -6.81 7.40
CA VAL A 232 -0.57 -8.23 7.44
C VAL A 232 0.60 -9.06 6.93
N ALA A 233 1.20 -9.84 7.82
CA ALA A 233 2.25 -10.79 7.50
C ALA A 233 1.63 -12.17 7.21
N GLY A 234 2.06 -12.81 6.14
CA GLY A 234 1.64 -14.14 5.72
C GLY A 234 2.80 -15.13 5.71
N SER A 235 3.59 -15.18 6.79
CA SER A 235 4.69 -16.14 6.94
C SER A 235 4.67 -16.74 8.34
N PRO A 236 4.84 -18.07 8.48
CA PRO A 236 4.94 -18.71 9.80
C PRO A 236 6.20 -18.30 10.56
N THR A 237 7.18 -17.72 9.87
CA THR A 237 8.43 -17.19 10.46
C THR A 237 8.42 -15.68 10.64
N ALA A 238 7.29 -15.01 10.36
CA ALA A 238 7.16 -13.60 10.62
C ALA A 238 7.32 -13.33 12.13
N SER A 239 8.06 -12.28 12.46
CA SER A 239 8.26 -11.82 13.83
C SER A 239 7.56 -10.47 14.02
N GLU A 240 7.18 -10.18 15.26
CA GLU A 240 6.71 -8.86 15.67
C GLU A 240 7.74 -7.76 15.38
N TRP A 241 9.03 -8.12 15.33
CA TRP A 241 10.07 -7.22 14.85
C TRP A 241 10.13 -7.22 13.31
N ASN A 242 9.25 -6.43 12.72
CA ASN A 242 9.21 -6.15 11.28
C ASN A 242 9.30 -4.64 10.97
N PRO A 243 10.45 -4.02 11.27
CA PRO A 243 10.62 -2.56 11.15
C PRO A 243 10.46 -2.03 9.71
N HIS A 244 10.68 -2.84 8.67
CA HIS A 244 10.48 -2.41 7.27
C HIS A 244 9.01 -2.09 6.99
N ASP A 245 8.09 -3.01 7.29
CA ASP A 245 6.66 -2.81 7.06
C ASP A 245 6.08 -1.73 7.99
N LEU A 246 6.61 -1.64 9.22
CA LEU A 246 6.25 -0.55 10.15
C LEU A 246 6.75 0.81 9.66
N ALA A 247 7.92 0.87 9.00
CA ALA A 247 8.41 2.10 8.39
C ALA A 247 7.48 2.57 7.26
N HIS A 248 6.92 1.66 6.46
CA HIS A 248 5.89 2.02 5.48
C HIS A 248 4.67 2.67 6.13
N VAL A 249 4.20 2.19 7.29
CA VAL A 249 3.08 2.80 8.02
C VAL A 249 3.43 4.19 8.53
N VAL A 250 4.59 4.34 9.20
CA VAL A 250 5.01 5.64 9.76
C VAL A 250 5.26 6.66 8.65
N LEU A 251 5.94 6.26 7.58
CA LEU A 251 6.28 7.14 6.46
C LEU A 251 5.13 7.34 5.47
N GLY A 252 4.10 6.50 5.49
CA GLY A 252 2.93 6.66 4.63
C GLY A 252 2.23 8.01 4.81
N ALA A 253 2.24 8.54 6.04
CA ALA A 253 1.75 9.89 6.35
C ALA A 253 2.60 11.02 5.70
N VAL A 254 3.81 10.71 5.25
CA VAL A 254 4.81 11.64 4.72
C VAL A 254 4.94 11.52 3.19
N ALA A 255 4.86 10.29 2.68
CA ALA A 255 5.31 9.98 1.34
C ALA A 255 4.26 10.19 0.24
N GLY A 256 2.97 10.27 0.58
CA GLY A 256 1.90 10.30 -0.42
C GLY A 256 1.92 9.05 -1.33
N PRO A 257 1.09 9.02 -2.39
CA PRO A 257 0.98 7.86 -3.29
C PRO A 257 2.10 7.77 -4.35
N THR A 258 3.04 8.71 -4.38
CA THR A 258 3.99 8.85 -5.50
C THR A 258 5.24 7.97 -5.36
N GLY A 259 5.56 7.23 -6.43
CA GLY A 259 6.83 6.50 -6.59
C GLY A 259 7.04 5.31 -5.65
N ARG A 260 6.57 4.10 -6.03
CA ARG A 260 6.82 2.86 -5.25
C ARG A 260 8.30 2.66 -4.90
N TRP A 261 9.19 3.04 -5.82
CA TRP A 261 10.63 2.94 -5.61
C TRP A 261 11.12 3.82 -4.45
N TRP A 262 10.61 5.04 -4.33
CA TRP A 262 10.92 5.93 -3.20
C TRP A 262 10.38 5.41 -1.88
N SER A 263 9.14 4.93 -1.87
CA SER A 263 8.52 4.35 -0.67
C SER A 263 9.32 3.17 -0.13
N GLU A 264 9.74 2.26 -1.01
CA GLU A 264 10.59 1.10 -0.67
C GLU A 264 11.97 1.53 -0.19
N GLY A 265 12.57 2.55 -0.82
CA GLY A 265 13.84 3.14 -0.37
C GLY A 265 13.75 3.75 1.01
N ALA A 266 12.69 4.51 1.30
CA ALA A 266 12.51 5.16 2.59
C ALA A 266 12.25 4.14 3.71
N ALA A 267 11.42 3.12 3.47
CA ALA A 267 11.23 2.01 4.39
C ALA A 267 12.52 1.20 4.60
N THR A 268 13.31 0.98 3.54
CA THR A 268 14.61 0.29 3.61
C THR A 268 15.65 1.08 4.40
N TRP A 269 15.68 2.40 4.24
CA TRP A 269 16.59 3.27 5.00
C TRP A 269 16.25 3.27 6.49
N LEU A 270 14.97 3.42 6.84
CA LEU A 270 14.53 3.56 8.22
C LEU A 270 14.41 2.22 8.95
N GLY A 271 13.86 1.21 8.29
CA GLY A 271 13.52 -0.09 8.87
C GLY A 271 14.40 -1.25 8.41
N GLY A 272 15.34 -1.05 7.49
CA GLY A 272 16.10 -2.15 6.89
C GLY A 272 15.23 -3.03 5.99
N ARG A 273 15.68 -4.24 5.65
CA ARG A 273 14.96 -5.20 4.80
C ARG A 273 15.45 -6.63 5.04
N SER A 274 14.55 -7.61 5.02
CA SER A 274 14.90 -9.04 5.16
C SER A 274 15.79 -9.37 6.36
N GLY A 275 15.53 -8.72 7.51
CA GLY A 275 16.30 -8.90 8.75
C GLY A 275 17.68 -8.22 8.76
N LYS A 276 17.99 -7.40 7.75
CA LYS A 276 19.24 -6.64 7.65
C LYS A 276 18.95 -5.16 7.88
N ASP A 277 19.78 -4.50 8.68
CA ASP A 277 19.73 -3.05 8.82
C ASP A 277 20.28 -2.34 7.57
N PHE A 278 20.07 -1.03 7.49
CA PHE A 278 20.52 -0.21 6.37
C PHE A 278 22.04 -0.29 6.15
N ALA A 279 22.83 -0.29 7.22
CA ALA A 279 24.29 -0.39 7.14
C ALA A 279 24.74 -1.67 6.44
N ARG A 280 24.19 -2.82 6.84
CA ARG A 280 24.48 -4.10 6.19
C ARG A 280 24.05 -4.12 4.73
N LEU A 281 22.87 -3.58 4.42
CA LEU A 281 22.39 -3.52 3.04
C LEU A 281 23.30 -2.68 2.15
N VAL A 282 23.79 -1.53 2.63
CA VAL A 282 24.73 -0.68 1.88
C VAL A 282 26.05 -1.40 1.62
N ARG A 283 26.58 -2.15 2.59
CA ARG A 283 27.79 -2.97 2.39
C ARG A 283 27.60 -4.04 1.31
N GLU A 284 26.43 -4.68 1.31
CA GLU A 284 26.09 -5.68 0.28
C GLU A 284 25.93 -5.05 -1.10
N LEU A 285 25.32 -3.85 -1.19
CA LEU A 285 25.24 -3.07 -2.42
C LEU A 285 26.62 -2.65 -2.93
N ASP A 286 27.51 -2.18 -2.06
CA ASP A 286 28.88 -1.80 -2.44
C ASP A 286 29.65 -3.00 -3.01
N ALA A 287 29.57 -4.16 -2.34
CA ALA A 287 30.17 -5.41 -2.82
C ALA A 287 29.58 -5.87 -4.16
N ASP A 288 28.27 -5.68 -4.38
CA ASP A 288 27.61 -5.96 -5.65
C ASP A 288 28.11 -5.03 -6.77
N LEU A 289 28.19 -3.72 -6.52
CA LEU A 289 28.70 -2.75 -7.49
C LEU A 289 30.18 -2.97 -7.84
N ALA A 290 30.99 -3.42 -6.88
CA ALA A 290 32.38 -3.79 -7.12
C ALA A 290 32.51 -5.02 -8.05
N ARG A 291 31.63 -6.02 -7.88
CA ARG A 291 31.57 -7.20 -8.76
C ARG A 291 30.92 -6.91 -10.12
N ASN A 292 30.02 -5.93 -10.17
CA ASN A 292 29.25 -5.57 -11.35
C ASN A 292 29.42 -4.09 -11.72
N PRO A 293 30.59 -3.64 -12.20
CA PRO A 293 30.84 -2.22 -12.47
C PRO A 293 29.88 -1.56 -13.48
N ALA A 294 29.31 -2.36 -14.39
CA ALA A 294 28.33 -1.91 -15.38
C ALA A 294 26.92 -1.61 -14.80
N ARG A 295 26.62 -2.08 -13.59
CA ARG A 295 25.35 -1.79 -12.90
C ARG A 295 25.33 -0.34 -12.47
N THR A 296 24.37 0.44 -12.95
CA THR A 296 24.19 1.89 -12.66
C THR A 296 22.95 2.14 -11.80
N LEU A 297 22.79 3.36 -11.29
CA LEU A 297 21.54 3.80 -10.64
C LEU A 297 20.35 3.60 -11.58
N ASP A 298 20.49 3.92 -12.86
CA ASP A 298 19.41 3.76 -13.85
C ASP A 298 19.00 2.30 -13.99
N SER A 299 19.95 1.37 -13.96
CA SER A 299 19.66 -0.07 -14.02
C SER A 299 18.90 -0.59 -12.80
N LEU A 300 18.94 0.15 -11.68
CA LEU A 300 18.18 -0.16 -10.47
C LEU A 300 16.75 0.42 -10.50
N VAL A 301 16.46 1.31 -11.46
CA VAL A 301 15.16 1.94 -11.65
C VAL A 301 14.49 1.28 -12.87
N ALA A 302 13.82 0.16 -12.65
CA ALA A 302 13.01 -0.51 -13.66
C ALA A 302 11.63 -0.90 -13.08
N PRO A 303 10.61 -1.12 -13.93
CA PRO A 303 9.35 -1.70 -13.48
C PRO A 303 9.61 -2.98 -12.70
N HIS A 304 9.07 -3.06 -11.48
CA HIS A 304 9.27 -4.18 -10.54
C HIS A 304 10.67 -4.35 -9.90
N ALA A 305 11.66 -3.52 -10.26
CA ALA A 305 13.00 -3.59 -9.66
C ALA A 305 12.98 -3.31 -8.15
N TRP A 306 12.00 -2.56 -7.64
CA TRP A 306 11.81 -2.29 -6.21
C TRP A 306 11.70 -3.56 -5.33
N ARG A 307 11.41 -4.72 -5.92
CA ARG A 307 11.43 -6.02 -5.21
C ARG A 307 12.85 -6.54 -4.95
N ASP A 308 13.82 -6.10 -5.75
CA ASP A 308 15.23 -6.44 -5.61
C ASP A 308 15.88 -5.66 -4.46
N SER A 309 16.72 -6.35 -3.69
CA SER A 309 17.39 -5.76 -2.53
C SER A 309 18.36 -4.65 -2.92
N ALA A 310 19.09 -4.77 -4.05
CA ALA A 310 20.01 -3.74 -4.49
C ALA A 310 19.27 -2.50 -4.97
N SER A 311 18.13 -2.67 -5.66
CA SER A 311 17.28 -1.56 -6.08
C SER A 311 16.72 -0.77 -4.90
N ALA A 312 16.10 -1.44 -3.92
CA ALA A 312 15.56 -0.79 -2.74
C ALA A 312 16.66 -0.12 -1.89
N THR A 313 17.84 -0.74 -1.79
CA THR A 313 19.00 -0.15 -1.12
C THR A 313 19.53 1.06 -1.88
N GLY A 314 19.55 1.02 -3.22
CA GLY A 314 19.93 2.15 -4.06
C GLY A 314 19.04 3.37 -3.82
N ALA A 315 17.72 3.16 -3.75
CA ALA A 315 16.76 4.19 -3.36
C ALA A 315 17.02 4.70 -1.93
N ALA A 316 17.26 3.80 -0.98
CA ALA A 316 17.53 4.13 0.41
C ALA A 316 18.75 5.04 0.59
N VAL A 317 19.80 4.86 -0.22
CA VAL A 317 20.97 5.74 -0.23
C VAL A 317 20.61 7.16 -0.66
N LEU A 318 19.76 7.32 -1.69
CA LEU A 318 19.29 8.64 -2.12
C LEU A 318 18.39 9.30 -1.05
N VAL A 319 17.51 8.54 -0.40
CA VAL A 319 16.70 9.03 0.71
C VAL A 319 17.58 9.49 1.87
N ARG A 320 18.62 8.71 2.21
CA ARG A 320 19.60 9.11 3.23
C ARG A 320 20.32 10.41 2.86
N LEU A 321 20.75 10.57 1.60
CA LEU A 321 21.39 11.79 1.12
C LEU A 321 20.44 13.00 1.18
N ALA A 322 19.16 12.82 0.82
CA ALA A 322 18.16 13.87 0.96
C ALA A 322 18.00 14.28 2.43
N PHE A 323 17.94 13.31 3.35
CA PHE A 323 17.89 13.60 4.78
C PHE A 323 19.14 14.36 5.27
N GLU A 324 20.34 13.96 4.85
CA GLU A 324 21.57 14.69 5.19
C GLU A 324 21.59 16.12 4.63
N ARG A 325 20.97 16.35 3.47
CA ARG A 325 20.95 17.65 2.79
C ARG A 325 19.97 18.65 3.38
N GLY A 326 18.80 18.19 3.82
CA GLY A 326 17.71 19.08 4.21
C GLY A 326 16.71 18.44 5.17
N GLY A 327 17.12 17.38 5.89
CA GLY A 327 16.26 16.68 6.82
C GLY A 327 15.03 16.07 6.16
N LEU A 328 13.94 16.03 6.90
CA LEU A 328 12.70 15.40 6.46
C LEU A 328 11.98 16.15 5.34
N ASP A 329 12.14 17.46 5.26
CA ASP A 329 11.50 18.24 4.19
C ASP A 329 12.12 17.91 2.84
N ALA A 330 13.43 17.66 2.79
CA ALA A 330 14.09 17.12 1.62
C ALA A 330 13.64 15.69 1.29
N VAL A 331 13.46 14.83 2.30
CA VAL A 331 12.90 13.48 2.10
C VAL A 331 11.48 13.58 1.52
N ARG A 332 10.60 14.40 2.12
CA ARG A 332 9.24 14.69 1.64
C ARG A 332 9.23 15.14 0.18
N ALA A 333 10.08 16.12 -0.14
CA ALA A 333 10.21 16.62 -1.49
C ALA A 333 10.65 15.51 -2.46
N LEU A 334 11.55 14.63 -2.06
CA LEU A 334 11.99 13.51 -2.89
C LEU A 334 10.86 12.50 -3.13
N VAL A 335 10.24 12.00 -2.06
CA VAL A 335 9.21 10.95 -2.16
C VAL A 335 7.90 11.43 -2.82
N ALA A 336 7.63 12.74 -2.80
CA ALA A 336 6.48 13.36 -3.46
C ALA A 336 6.61 13.42 -5.00
N THR A 337 7.77 13.04 -5.56
CA THR A 337 8.01 13.06 -7.00
C THR A 337 7.79 11.68 -7.65
N PRO A 338 7.40 11.62 -8.94
CA PRO A 338 7.41 10.38 -9.69
C PRO A 338 8.80 9.73 -9.72
N ALA A 339 8.83 8.40 -9.75
CA ALA A 339 10.04 7.59 -9.93
C ALA A 339 9.78 6.43 -10.88
N ASP A 340 9.02 6.70 -11.95
CA ASP A 340 8.59 5.68 -12.91
C ASP A 340 9.65 5.41 -13.98
N SER A 341 10.63 6.31 -14.11
CA SER A 341 11.78 6.17 -15.01
C SER A 341 13.09 6.63 -14.36
N PRO A 342 14.25 6.18 -14.88
CA PRO A 342 15.55 6.70 -14.46
C PRO A 342 15.67 8.23 -14.58
N ALA A 343 15.07 8.82 -15.61
CA ALA A 343 15.07 10.27 -15.82
C ALA A 343 14.31 11.01 -14.71
N ASP A 344 13.17 10.46 -14.26
CA ASP A 344 12.42 11.02 -13.14
C ASP A 344 13.24 10.98 -11.85
N VAL A 345 13.85 9.82 -11.57
CA VAL A 345 14.72 9.63 -10.41
C VAL A 345 15.89 10.61 -10.40
N ARG A 346 16.61 10.74 -11.52
CA ARG A 346 17.74 11.69 -11.63
C ARG A 346 17.29 13.13 -11.42
N ARG A 347 16.18 13.55 -12.04
CA ARG A 347 15.66 14.90 -11.91
C ARG A 347 15.25 15.21 -10.47
N ALA A 348 14.50 14.31 -9.84
CA ALA A 348 14.05 14.48 -8.47
C ALA A 348 15.22 14.53 -7.47
N ALA A 349 16.15 13.58 -7.57
CA ALA A 349 17.34 13.55 -6.73
C ALA A 349 18.21 14.80 -6.95
N ALA A 350 18.44 15.21 -8.19
CA ALA A 350 19.20 16.41 -8.52
C ALA A 350 18.60 17.67 -7.91
N GLN A 351 17.28 17.84 -8.02
CA GLN A 351 16.55 18.97 -7.45
C GLN A 351 16.70 19.03 -5.93
N VAL A 352 16.51 17.90 -5.23
CA VAL A 352 16.59 17.84 -3.76
C VAL A 352 18.03 18.00 -3.27
N LEU A 353 19.00 17.42 -3.97
CA LEU A 353 20.41 17.44 -3.57
C LEU A 353 21.13 18.72 -4.01
N GLY A 354 20.55 19.51 -4.92
CA GLY A 354 21.14 20.74 -5.45
C GLY A 354 22.33 20.47 -6.37
N VAL A 355 22.25 19.40 -7.18
CA VAL A 355 23.29 19.00 -8.15
C VAL A 355 22.70 18.90 -9.55
N ARG A 356 23.53 18.71 -10.58
CA ARG A 356 23.02 18.43 -11.92
C ARG A 356 22.52 16.97 -12.01
N PRO A 357 21.49 16.68 -12.84
CA PRO A 357 21.03 15.30 -13.08
C PRO A 357 22.13 14.30 -13.47
N ASP A 358 23.11 14.75 -14.26
CA ASP A 358 24.24 13.93 -14.71
C ASP A 358 25.18 13.54 -13.56
N ASP A 359 25.25 14.34 -12.50
CA ASP A 359 26.15 14.14 -11.36
C ASP A 359 25.58 13.18 -10.30
N VAL A 360 24.28 12.87 -10.37
CA VAL A 360 23.57 12.06 -9.36
C VAL A 360 24.17 10.66 -9.23
N GLU A 361 24.52 10.01 -10.34
CA GLU A 361 25.16 8.67 -10.34
C GLU A 361 26.48 8.69 -9.56
N LEU A 362 27.34 9.66 -9.87
CA LEU A 362 28.65 9.78 -9.26
C LEU A 362 28.54 10.07 -7.76
N LEU A 363 27.62 10.98 -7.40
CA LEU A 363 27.32 11.29 -6.01
C LEU A 363 26.80 10.06 -5.26
N TRP A 364 25.86 9.33 -5.85
CA TRP A 364 25.28 8.12 -5.28
C TRP A 364 26.35 7.05 -5.03
N ARG A 365 27.23 6.76 -6.00
CA ARG A 365 28.34 5.81 -5.81
C ARG A 365 29.32 6.21 -4.72
N ARG A 366 29.65 7.51 -4.64
CA ARG A 366 30.50 8.02 -3.56
C ARG A 366 29.81 7.84 -2.21
N ALA A 367 28.50 8.08 -2.14
CA ALA A 367 27.73 7.91 -0.93
C ALA A 367 27.69 6.44 -0.48
N VAL A 368 27.47 5.49 -1.39
CA VAL A 368 27.52 4.04 -1.09
C VAL A 368 28.85 3.68 -0.41
N ARG A 369 29.99 4.03 -1.03
CA ARG A 369 31.32 3.76 -0.46
C ARG A 369 31.54 4.44 0.90
N ARG A 370 31.18 5.72 1.02
CA ARG A 370 31.31 6.48 2.27
C ARG A 370 30.51 5.86 3.41
N LEU A 371 29.28 5.45 3.13
CA LEU A 371 28.37 4.84 4.11
C LEU A 371 28.84 3.44 4.52
N THR A 372 29.49 2.69 3.63
CA THR A 372 30.19 1.45 3.97
C THR A 372 31.34 1.67 4.96
N SER A 373 32.13 2.73 4.80
CA SER A 373 33.29 3.00 5.68
C SER A 373 32.93 3.58 7.05
N SER A 374 31.70 4.05 7.23
CA SER A 374 31.24 4.71 8.47
C SER A 374 30.45 3.77 9.41
N ALA A 375 30.26 2.52 9.01
CA ALA A 375 29.38 1.54 9.66
C ALA A 375 30.12 0.25 9.98
#